data_AF-A0A2E0HYB0-F1
#
_entry.id   AF-A0A2E0HYB0-F1
#
_cell.length_a   1.000
_cell.length_b   1.000
_cell.length_c   1.000
_cell.angle_alpha   90.00
_cell.angle_beta   90.00
_cell.angle_gamma   90.00
#
_symmetry.space_group_name_H-M   'P 1'
#
loop_
_entity.id
_entity.type
_entity.pdbx_description
1 polymer ?
#
loop_
_entity_poly.entity_id
_entity_poly.type
_entity_poly.pdbx_seq_one_letter_code
_entity_poly.pdbx_strand_id
1 'polypeptide(L)' 'MAKWKATKAAVLAQFRYNWNVAVAHNPSLRGDVVAKREDWNNFVDMLNKDGYVSDYQAYNWTNPF' A
#
# COMPACT_ATOMS: atom_id res chain seq x y z
N MET A 1 -23.80 -5.78 5.77
CA MET A 1 -23.06 -4.77 4.99
C MET A 1 -21.60 -4.83 5.42
N ALA A 2 -20.65 -5.02 4.50
CA ALA A 2 -19.23 -5.11 4.86
C ALA A 2 -18.76 -3.75 5.40
N LYS A 3 -18.45 -3.70 6.70
CA LYS A 3 -17.76 -2.58 7.33
C LYS A 3 -16.34 -2.60 6.77
N TRP A 4 -15.95 -1.60 5.98
CA TRP A 4 -14.61 -1.45 5.41
C TRP A 4 -13.55 -1.81 6.45
N LYS A 5 -12.70 -2.79 6.12
CA LYS A 5 -12.00 -3.58 7.14
C LYS A 5 -10.66 -2.98 7.58
N ALA A 6 -10.03 -2.15 6.76
CA ALA A 6 -8.68 -1.67 7.02
C ALA A 6 -8.62 -0.14 7.23
N THR A 7 -7.89 0.29 8.25
CA THR A 7 -7.53 1.69 8.46
C THR A 7 -6.27 2.03 7.66
N LYS A 8 -6.07 3.33 7.34
CA LYS A 8 -4.84 3.78 6.64
C LYS A 8 -3.57 3.35 7.38
N ALA A 9 -3.60 3.41 8.71
CA ALA A 9 -2.48 3.00 9.56
C ALA A 9 -2.17 1.50 9.42
N ALA A 10 -3.18 0.63 9.41
CA ALA A 10 -3.00 -0.81 9.24
C ALA A 10 -2.44 -1.15 7.84
N VAL A 11 -3.01 -0.55 6.79
CA VAL A 11 -2.53 -0.72 5.41
C VAL A 11 -1.08 -0.24 5.27
N LEU A 12 -0.75 0.90 5.86
CA LEU A 12 0.61 1.43 5.82
C LEU A 12 1.62 0.53 6.55
N ALA A 13 1.24 -0.04 7.69
CA ALA A 13 2.07 -0.98 8.42
C ALA A 13 2.35 -2.24 7.58
N GLN A 14 1.31 -2.81 6.95
CA GLN A 14 1.45 -3.96 6.07
C GLN A 14 2.33 -3.64 4.86
N PHE A 15 2.13 -2.48 4.22
CA PHE A 15 2.94 -2.07 3.09
C PHE A 15 4.42 -1.93 3.44
N ARG A 16 4.74 -1.33 4.59
CA ARG A 16 6.14 -1.20 5.06
C ARG A 16 6.80 -2.56 5.25
N TYR A 17 6.07 -3.54 5.78
CA TYR A 17 6.56 -4.91 5.87
C TYR A 17 6.83 -5.51 4.49
N ASN A 18 5.87 -5.43 3.56
CA ASN A 18 6.01 -5.94 2.19
C ASN A 18 7.20 -5.30 1.47
N TRP A 19 7.36 -3.98 1.58
CA TRP A 19 8.47 -3.24 0.99
C TRP A 19 9.82 -3.68 1.57
N ASN A 20 9.91 -3.91 2.88
CA ASN A 20 11.14 -4.42 3.49
C ASN A 20 11.50 -5.83 2.98
N VAL A 21 10.51 -6.70 2.78
CA VAL A 21 10.71 -8.02 2.17
C VAL A 21 11.18 -7.88 0.72
N ALA A 22 10.56 -6.99 -0.06
CA ALA A 22 10.97 -6.71 -1.44
C ALA A 22 12.41 -6.17 -1.51
N VAL A 23 12.80 -5.26 -0.62
CA VAL A 23 14.19 -4.75 -0.50
C VAL A 23 15.16 -5.85 -0.07
N ALA A 24 14.75 -6.75 0.83
CA ALA A 24 15.60 -7.87 1.24
C ALA A 24 15.88 -8.83 0.07
N HIS A 25 14.88 -9.06 -0.79
CA HIS A 25 15.02 -9.85 -2.00
C HIS A 25 15.78 -9.11 -3.12
N ASN A 26 15.53 -7.82 -3.28
CA ASN A 26 16.18 -6.96 -4.26
C ASN A 26 16.69 -5.65 -3.61
N PRO A 27 17.95 -5.60 -3.16
CA PRO A 27 18.50 -4.44 -2.46
C PRO A 27 18.54 -3.14 -3.26
N SER A 28 18.44 -3.17 -4.60
CA SER A 28 18.42 -1.95 -5.42
C SER A 28 17.19 -1.08 -5.13
N LEU A 29 16.10 -1.67 -4.64
CA LEU A 29 14.87 -0.95 -4.27
C LEU A 29 15.03 -0.01 -3.08
N ARG A 30 16.07 -0.16 -2.24
CA ARG A 30 16.21 0.59 -0.98
C ARG A 30 16.15 2.12 -1.16
N GLY A 31 16.67 2.62 -2.27
CA GLY A 31 16.69 4.05 -2.61
C GLY A 31 15.72 4.45 -3.73
N ASP A 32 14.97 3.50 -4.30
CA ASP A 32 14.09 3.78 -5.43
C ASP A 32 12.73 4.30 -4.94
N VAL A 33 12.66 5.63 -4.79
CA VAL A 33 11.46 6.34 -4.32
C VAL A 33 10.31 6.22 -5.33
N VAL A 34 10.61 6.19 -6.62
CA VAL A 34 9.59 6.09 -7.67
C VAL A 34 8.94 4.71 -7.61
N ALA A 35 9.74 3.63 -7.58
CA ALA A 35 9.22 2.27 -7.45
C ALA A 35 8.37 2.11 -6.19
N LYS A 36 8.80 2.68 -5.06
CA LYS A 36 8.04 2.61 -3.80
C LYS A 36 6.67 3.29 -3.89
N ARG A 37 6.61 4.44 -4.56
CA ARG A 37 5.36 5.19 -4.76
C ARG A 37 4.38 4.42 -5.64
N GLU A 38 4.87 3.89 -6.75
CA GLU A 38 4.06 3.08 -7.66
C GLU A 38 3.55 1.80 -6.97
N ASP A 39 4.40 1.12 -6.22
CA ASP A 39 4.02 -0.09 -5.47
C ASP A 39 2.98 0.20 -4.39
N TRP A 40 3.06 1.36 -3.72
CA TRP A 40 2.01 1.80 -2.78
C TRP A 40 0.67 1.99 -3.48
N ASN A 41 0.65 2.65 -4.63
CA ASN A 41 -0.59 2.88 -5.38
C ASN A 41 -1.20 1.55 -5.83
N ASN A 42 -0.40 0.63 -6.35
CA ASN A 42 -0.83 -0.71 -6.77
C ASN A 42 -1.37 -1.53 -5.59
N PHE A 43 -0.73 -1.44 -4.42
CA PHE A 43 -1.18 -2.14 -3.22
C PHE A 43 -2.54 -1.64 -2.73
N VAL A 44 -2.76 -0.32 -2.73
CA VAL A 44 -4.06 0.26 -2.35
C VAL A 44 -5.15 -0.10 -3.37
N ASP A 45 -4.85 -0.08 -4.68
CA ASP A 45 -5.77 -0.48 -5.75
C ASP A 45 -6.19 -1.96 -5.62
N MET A 46 -5.24 -2.85 -5.34
CA MET A 46 -5.54 -4.27 -5.06
C MET A 46 -6.48 -4.42 -3.86
N LEU A 47 -6.21 -3.74 -2.74
CA LEU A 47 -7.06 -3.79 -1.56
C LEU A 47 -8.47 -3.23 -1.81
N ASN A 48 -8.60 -2.26 -2.72
CA ASN A 48 -9.90 -1.72 -3.11
C ASN A 48 -10.70 -2.74 -3.92
N LYS A 49 -10.08 -3.38 -4.91
CA LYS A 49 -10.68 -4.45 -5.72
C LYS A 49 -11.16 -5.63 -4.87
N ASP A 50 -10.39 -5.99 -3.83
CA ASP A 50 -10.74 -7.05 -2.90
C ASP A 50 -11.75 -6.62 -1.82
N GLY A 51 -12.15 -5.35 -1.79
CA GLY A 51 -13.14 -4.81 -0.85
C GLY A 51 -12.62 -4.59 0.58
N TYR A 52 -11.30 -4.60 0.80
CA TYR A 52 -10.70 -4.30 2.10
C TYR A 52 -10.70 -2.80 2.42
N VAL A 53 -10.61 -1.96 1.39
CA VAL A 53 -10.75 -0.50 1.47
C VAL A 53 -11.80 0.00 0.48
N SER A 54 -12.50 1.07 0.84
CA SER A 54 -13.51 1.69 -0.04
C SER A 54 -12.90 2.53 -1.14
N ASP A 55 -13.69 2.83 -2.17
CA ASP A 55 -13.33 3.78 -3.22
C ASP A 55 -12.93 5.13 -2.63
N TYR A 56 -13.70 5.62 -1.65
CA TYR A 56 -13.36 6.86 -0.96
C TYR A 56 -12.00 6.78 -0.27
N GLN A 57 -11.69 5.67 0.41
CA GLN A 57 -10.38 5.50 1.04
C GLN A 57 -9.26 5.43 0.00
N ALA A 58 -9.43 4.61 -1.04
CA ALA A 58 -8.43 4.41 -2.09
C ALA A 58 -8.11 5.71 -2.84
N TYR A 59 -9.14 6.49 -3.20
CA TYR A 59 -8.96 7.72 -3.98
C TYR A 59 -8.59 8.95 -3.13
N ASN A 60 -8.74 8.92 -1.81
CA ASN A 60 -8.41 10.06 -0.94
C ASN A 60 -7.19 9.83 -0.04
N TRP A 61 -6.62 8.63 0.01
CA TRP A 61 -5.37 8.41 0.74
C TRP A 61 -4.17 8.97 -0.03
N THR A 62 -3.62 10.09 0.45
CA THR A 62 -2.32 10.58 -0.03
C THR A 62 -1.24 9.51 0.09
N ASN A 63 -0.43 9.36 -0.96
CA ASN A 63 0.76 8.53 -0.94
C ASN A 63 1.77 9.10 0.08
N PRO A 64 2.18 8.33 1.10
CA PRO A 64 3.06 8.81 2.16
C PRO A 64 4.56 8.66 1.85
N PHE A 65 4.92 8.21 0.64
CA PHE A 65 6.28 8.03 0.17
C PHE A 65 6.54 8.97 -1.00
#